data_AF-A0A6N9VJZ3-F1
#
_entry.id   AF-A0A6N9VJZ3-F1
#
_cell.length_a   1.000
_cell.length_b   1.000
_cell.length_c   1.000
_cell.angle_alpha   90.00
_cell.angle_beta   90.00
_cell.angle_gamma   90.00
#
_symmetry.space_group_name_H-M   'P 1'
#
loop_
_entity.id
_entity.type
_entity.pdbx_description
1 polymer ?
#
loop_
_entity_poly.entity_id
_entity_poly.type
_entity_poly.pdbx_seq_one_letter_code
_entity_poly.pdbx_strand_id
1 'polypeptide(L)'
;WPSGPSHAPQPPGLSSAELRRAASFARPADRAAYATAHTALRQLLGGYLDRPPAALTFVREPCPGCAGPHGRPAVVQAGGGSPLHFSLAHSRGLIAVAVAPRVIGVDVERLPSPETVEACARALHPGEQAELAAAPPGERRAHFGRLWTRKEAYLKALGTGLSRHPRTDYLGSDLRRRPARWAVLDLPAGPEHAAAIAVPGDRPDHVTVRWLPAGLPYGEDVPYGGDAPGANPGDTATRSPRSGSTITRSSR
;
A
#
# COMPACT_ATOMS: atom_id res chain seq x y z
N TRP A 1 29.32 34.20 0.41
CA TRP A 1 27.88 33.92 0.53
C TRP A 1 27.72 32.69 1.40
N PRO A 2 27.03 32.76 2.55
CA PRO A 2 26.99 31.64 3.48
C PRO A 2 26.13 30.52 2.92
N SER A 3 26.66 29.31 3.01
CA SER A 3 26.04 28.03 2.66
C SER A 3 24.85 27.78 3.58
N GLY A 4 23.63 28.01 3.08
CA GLY A 4 22.40 27.55 3.73
C GLY A 4 22.25 26.03 3.61
N PRO A 5 21.47 25.39 4.52
CA PRO A 5 21.22 23.95 4.44
C PRO A 5 20.50 23.63 3.13
N SER A 6 21.11 22.73 2.34
CA SER A 6 20.52 22.16 1.12
C SER A 6 19.11 21.65 1.43
N HIS A 7 18.10 22.43 1.03
CA HIS A 7 16.72 21.99 1.05
C HIS A 7 16.56 21.03 -0.12
N ALA A 8 16.40 19.74 0.19
CA ALA A 8 15.85 18.81 -0.79
C ALA A 8 14.56 19.42 -1.38
N PRO A 9 14.37 19.39 -2.71
CA PRO A 9 13.20 19.99 -3.34
C PRO A 9 11.93 19.46 -2.69
N GLN A 10 11.02 20.36 -2.31
CA GLN A 10 9.75 19.96 -1.72
C GLN A 10 8.93 19.19 -2.77
N PRO A 11 8.45 17.99 -2.46
CA PRO A 11 7.61 17.24 -3.39
C PRO A 11 6.28 18.00 -3.60
N PRO A 12 5.88 18.28 -4.85
CA PRO A 12 4.69 19.08 -5.12
C PRO A 12 3.44 18.39 -4.57
N GLY A 13 2.60 19.16 -3.86
CA GLY A 13 1.24 18.73 -3.47
C GLY A 13 1.06 18.22 -2.04
N LEU A 14 2.11 18.13 -1.21
CA LEU A 14 1.95 17.80 0.21
C LEU A 14 1.42 18.98 1.04
N SER A 15 0.62 18.69 2.07
CA SER A 15 0.20 19.68 3.06
C SER A 15 1.34 20.03 4.02
N SER A 16 1.23 21.17 4.72
CA SER A 16 2.20 21.55 5.74
C SER A 16 2.32 20.53 6.88
N ALA A 17 1.24 19.82 7.21
CA ALA A 17 1.26 18.76 8.22
C ALA A 17 2.07 17.55 7.75
N GLU A 18 1.91 17.13 6.49
CA GLU A 18 2.71 16.04 5.91
C GLU A 18 4.17 16.44 5.72
N LEU A 19 4.46 17.69 5.33
CA LEU A 19 5.84 18.19 5.24
C LEU A 19 6.53 18.15 6.61
N ARG A 20 5.85 18.59 7.68
CA ARG A 20 6.37 18.45 9.06
C ARG A 20 6.54 16.99 9.45
N ARG A 21 5.60 16.11 9.09
CA ARG A 21 5.71 14.68 9.38
C ARG A 21 6.87 14.03 8.65
N ALA A 22 7.03 14.29 7.35
CA ALA A 22 8.19 13.87 6.57
C ALA A 22 9.48 14.38 7.23
N ALA A 23 9.47 15.63 7.71
CA ALA A 23 10.63 16.22 8.35
C ALA A 23 11.03 15.59 9.70
N SER A 24 10.10 14.88 10.36
CA SER A 24 10.34 14.20 11.62
C SER A 24 11.10 12.87 11.50
N PHE A 25 11.21 12.30 10.30
CA PHE A 25 11.94 11.04 10.10
C PHE A 25 13.44 11.26 10.18
N ALA A 26 14.13 10.52 11.05
CA ALA A 26 15.58 10.63 11.25
C ALA A 26 16.38 10.22 9.99
N ARG A 27 15.93 9.18 9.29
CA ARG A 27 16.62 8.67 8.11
C ARG A 27 16.12 9.39 6.84
N PRO A 28 17.01 9.87 5.96
CA PRO A 28 16.62 10.47 4.69
C PRO A 28 15.76 9.56 3.81
N ALA A 29 16.04 8.25 3.81
CA ALA A 29 15.27 7.28 3.05
C ALA A 29 13.81 7.17 3.52
N ASP A 30 13.57 7.16 4.84
CA ASP A 30 12.21 7.09 5.40
C ASP A 30 11.42 8.37 5.09
N ARG A 31 12.09 9.53 5.15
CA ARG A 31 11.53 10.82 4.74
C ARG A 31 11.11 10.83 3.28
N ALA A 32 11.99 10.38 2.39
CA ALA A 32 11.72 10.28 0.96
C ALA A 32 10.56 9.31 0.69
N ALA A 33 10.58 8.11 1.30
CA ALA A 33 9.51 7.13 1.15
C ALA A 33 8.15 7.68 1.61
N TYR A 34 8.10 8.36 2.76
CA TYR A 34 6.88 8.99 3.25
C TYR A 34 6.35 10.05 2.27
N ALA A 35 7.24 10.92 1.80
CA ALA A 35 6.92 11.98 0.84
C ALA A 35 6.38 11.40 -0.47
N THR A 36 7.09 10.46 -1.09
CA THR A 36 6.69 9.81 -2.34
C THR A 36 5.34 9.12 -2.17
N ALA A 37 5.13 8.38 -1.08
CA ALA A 37 3.89 7.69 -0.80
C ALA A 37 2.69 8.64 -0.67
N HIS A 38 2.85 9.76 0.04
CA HIS A 38 1.76 10.72 0.24
C HIS A 38 1.50 11.57 -1.01
N THR A 39 2.54 11.91 -1.78
CA THR A 39 2.34 12.56 -3.08
C THR A 39 1.58 11.65 -4.03
N ALA A 40 1.97 10.38 -4.16
CA ALA A 40 1.26 9.40 -4.99
C ALA A 40 -0.20 9.22 -4.55
N LEU A 41 -0.44 9.11 -3.23
CA LEU A 41 -1.78 9.02 -2.66
C LEU A 41 -2.63 10.24 -3.05
N ARG A 42 -2.12 11.46 -2.85
CA ARG A 42 -2.86 12.69 -3.15
C ARG A 42 -3.17 12.83 -4.63
N GLN A 43 -2.23 12.48 -5.51
CA GLN A 43 -2.45 12.49 -6.95
C GLN A 43 -3.56 11.51 -7.35
N LEU A 44 -3.49 10.27 -6.84
CA LEU A 44 -4.49 9.25 -7.14
C LEU A 44 -5.88 9.67 -6.67
N LEU A 45 -6.01 10.10 -5.41
CA LEU A 45 -7.29 10.52 -4.85
C LEU A 45 -7.80 11.81 -5.48
N GLY A 46 -6.92 12.72 -5.89
CA GLY A 46 -7.27 13.93 -6.61
C GLY A 46 -7.96 13.62 -7.94
N GLY A 47 -7.44 12.62 -8.67
CA GLY A 47 -8.07 12.11 -9.88
C GLY A 47 -9.45 11.47 -9.65
N TYR A 48 -9.62 10.68 -8.58
CA TYR A 48 -10.93 10.08 -8.25
C TYR A 48 -11.98 11.11 -7.79
N LEU A 49 -11.53 12.16 -7.12
CA LEU A 49 -12.41 13.16 -6.51
C LEU A 49 -12.57 14.43 -7.35
N ASP A 50 -11.93 14.49 -8.53
CA ASP A 50 -11.83 15.67 -9.39
C ASP A 50 -11.42 16.94 -8.62
N ARG A 51 -10.37 16.80 -7.80
CA ARG A 51 -9.88 17.86 -6.92
C ARG A 51 -8.37 17.99 -7.00
N PRO A 52 -7.81 19.21 -6.93
CA PRO A 52 -6.38 19.38 -6.85
C PRO A 52 -5.77 18.58 -5.67
N PRO A 53 -4.66 17.86 -5.87
CA PRO A 53 -4.02 17.06 -4.81
C PRO A 53 -3.75 17.83 -3.52
N ALA A 54 -3.36 19.10 -3.63
CA ALA A 54 -3.11 19.99 -2.49
C ALA A 54 -4.38 20.42 -1.76
N ALA A 55 -5.55 20.37 -2.41
CA ALA A 55 -6.84 20.73 -1.85
C ALA A 55 -7.51 19.56 -1.09
N LEU A 56 -6.91 18.37 -1.08
CA LEU A 56 -7.42 17.22 -0.34
C LEU A 56 -7.12 17.38 1.16
N THR A 57 -8.15 17.19 1.98
CA THR A 57 -8.05 17.19 3.44
C THR A 57 -8.17 15.76 3.95
N PHE A 58 -7.13 15.28 4.62
CA PHE A 58 -7.14 13.97 5.29
C PHE A 58 -7.54 14.12 6.76
N VAL A 59 -8.32 13.17 7.24
CA VAL A 59 -8.78 13.05 8.63
C VAL A 59 -8.55 11.63 9.14
N ARG A 60 -8.72 11.43 10.44
CA ARG A 60 -8.75 10.09 11.06
C ARG A 60 -10.17 9.79 11.50
N GLU A 61 -10.70 8.64 11.11
CA GLU A 61 -11.93 8.12 11.68
C GLU A 61 -11.72 7.78 13.17
N PRO A 62 -12.77 7.80 14.00
CA PRO A 62 -12.71 7.23 15.34
C PRO A 62 -12.32 5.74 15.28
N CYS A 63 -11.43 5.31 16.15
CA CYS A 63 -11.05 3.90 16.26
C CYS A 63 -12.28 3.06 16.62
N PRO A 64 -12.64 2.01 15.85
CA PRO A 64 -13.78 1.17 16.18
C PRO A 64 -13.64 0.39 17.50
N GLY A 65 -12.42 0.25 18.02
CA GLY A 65 -12.16 -0.46 19.29
C GLY A 65 -12.23 0.41 20.54
N CYS A 66 -11.87 1.69 20.46
CA CYS A 66 -11.77 2.58 21.64
C CYS A 66 -12.28 4.00 21.43
N ALA A 67 -12.85 4.31 20.25
CA ALA A 67 -13.28 5.65 19.82
C ALA A 67 -12.17 6.73 19.76
N GLY A 68 -10.92 6.39 20.04
CA GLY A 68 -9.78 7.32 19.98
C GLY A 68 -9.45 7.82 18.58
N PRO A 69 -8.68 8.91 18.44
CA PRO A 69 -8.42 9.61 17.17
C PRO A 69 -7.37 8.92 16.27
N HIS A 70 -7.28 7.60 16.35
CA HIS A 70 -6.26 6.80 15.66
C HIS A 70 -6.87 5.76 14.70
N GLY A 71 -8.16 5.85 14.39
CA GLY A 71 -8.81 4.98 13.40
C GLY A 71 -8.27 5.19 11.98
N ARG A 72 -8.96 4.69 10.95
CA ARG A 72 -8.43 4.72 9.57
C ARG A 72 -8.21 6.16 9.08
N PRO A 73 -7.18 6.41 8.26
CA PRO A 73 -7.17 7.60 7.42
C PRO A 73 -8.40 7.63 6.53
N ALA A 74 -9.00 8.81 6.38
CA ALA A 74 -10.06 9.08 5.43
C ALA A 74 -9.81 10.43 4.75
N VAL A 75 -10.45 10.68 3.61
CA VAL A 75 -10.40 11.95 2.89
C VAL A 75 -11.75 12.63 3.01
N VAL A 76 -11.78 13.94 3.27
CA VAL A 76 -13.03 14.70 3.31
C VAL A 76 -13.60 14.79 1.91
N GLN A 77 -14.77 14.19 1.70
CA GLN A 77 -15.50 14.19 0.44
C GLN A 77 -16.61 15.24 0.48
N ALA A 78 -16.77 15.99 -0.61
CA ALA A 78 -17.87 16.93 -0.78
C ALA A 78 -18.99 16.25 -1.57
N GLY A 79 -20.24 16.36 -1.11
CA GLY A 79 -21.43 15.86 -1.82
C GLY A 79 -21.90 14.46 -1.41
N GLY A 80 -23.04 14.04 -1.96
CA GLY A 80 -23.72 12.76 -1.67
C GLY A 80 -23.34 11.59 -2.58
N GLY A 81 -22.16 11.63 -3.21
CA GLY A 81 -21.65 10.52 -4.01
C GLY A 81 -21.28 9.30 -3.17
N SER A 82 -21.02 8.16 -3.83
CA SER A 82 -20.56 6.95 -3.13
C SER A 82 -19.25 7.22 -2.36
N PRO A 83 -19.15 6.77 -1.10
CA PRO A 83 -17.95 7.02 -0.30
C PRO A 83 -16.73 6.34 -0.91
N LEU A 84 -15.62 7.07 -0.96
CA LEU A 84 -14.34 6.61 -1.48
C LEU A 84 -13.44 6.28 -0.30
N HIS A 85 -13.11 5.00 -0.16
CA HIS A 85 -12.18 4.54 0.86
C HIS A 85 -10.82 4.25 0.24
N PHE A 86 -9.77 4.44 1.03
CA PHE A 86 -8.43 4.11 0.60
C PHE A 86 -7.62 3.48 1.73
N SER A 87 -6.54 2.80 1.35
CA SER A 87 -5.47 2.39 2.25
C SER A 87 -4.13 2.61 1.59
N LEU A 88 -3.13 2.95 2.40
CA LEU A 88 -1.75 3.17 1.98
C LEU A 88 -0.85 2.19 2.73
N ALA A 89 0.10 1.60 2.02
CA ALA A 89 1.20 0.84 2.58
C ALA A 89 2.47 1.14 1.82
N HIS A 90 3.62 1.04 2.49
CA HIS A 90 4.90 1.14 1.84
C HIS A 90 5.90 0.24 2.55
N SER A 91 6.73 -0.43 1.77
CA SER A 91 7.91 -1.13 2.24
C SER A 91 9.09 -0.71 1.35
N ARG A 92 10.31 -1.08 1.73
CA ARG A 92 11.49 -0.65 0.97
C ARG A 92 11.36 -1.11 -0.50
N GLY A 93 11.37 -0.14 -1.42
CA GLY A 93 11.27 -0.39 -2.86
C GLY A 93 9.84 -0.48 -3.42
N LEU A 94 8.79 -0.43 -2.59
CA LEU A 94 7.41 -0.54 -3.09
C LEU A 94 6.40 0.24 -2.26
N ILE A 95 5.52 0.98 -2.93
CA ILE A 95 4.36 1.67 -2.33
C ILE A 95 3.11 1.05 -2.93
N ALA A 96 2.13 0.75 -2.08
CA ALA A 96 0.82 0.28 -2.48
C ALA A 96 -0.26 1.26 -2.00
N VAL A 97 -1.11 1.69 -2.94
CA VAL A 97 -2.33 2.45 -2.65
C VAL A 97 -3.51 1.66 -3.16
N ALA A 98 -4.47 1.37 -2.28
CA ALA A 98 -5.74 0.74 -2.66
C ALA A 98 -6.86 1.74 -2.50
N VAL A 99 -7.82 1.71 -3.43
CA VAL A 99 -8.99 2.59 -3.47
C VAL A 99 -10.21 1.74 -3.80
N ALA A 100 -11.32 1.95 -3.09
CA ALA A 100 -12.56 1.18 -3.27
C ALA A 100 -13.81 1.96 -2.81
N PRO A 101 -15.02 1.59 -3.29
CA PRO A 101 -16.29 2.17 -2.85
C PRO A 101 -16.77 1.65 -1.48
N ARG A 102 -15.95 0.82 -0.83
CA ARG A 102 -16.15 0.27 0.51
C ARG A 102 -14.81 0.27 1.23
N VAL A 103 -14.84 0.17 2.56
CA VAL A 103 -13.65 0.04 3.39
C VAL A 103 -12.67 -0.97 2.78
N ILE A 104 -11.40 -0.58 2.69
CA ILE A 104 -10.34 -1.41 2.16
C ILE A 104 -9.08 -1.20 2.98
N GLY A 105 -8.35 -2.28 3.22
CA GLY A 105 -6.98 -2.25 3.71
C GLY A 105 -6.05 -2.86 2.66
N VAL A 106 -4.85 -2.30 2.55
CA VAL A 106 -3.77 -2.86 1.74
C VAL A 106 -2.51 -2.90 2.56
N ASP A 107 -1.73 -3.95 2.35
CA ASP A 107 -0.39 -4.04 2.88
C ASP A 107 0.58 -4.62 1.86
N VAL A 108 1.84 -4.21 1.97
CA VAL A 108 2.94 -4.68 1.14
C VAL A 108 4.19 -4.71 1.99
N GLU A 109 4.93 -5.82 1.94
CA GLU A 109 6.15 -6.00 2.70
C GLU A 109 7.21 -6.71 1.89
N ARG A 110 8.47 -6.29 2.06
CA ARG A 110 9.61 -7.05 1.56
C ARG A 110 9.70 -8.36 2.34
N LEU A 111 10.06 -9.45 1.65
CA LEU A 111 10.22 -10.75 2.28
C LEU A 111 11.27 -10.65 3.43
N PRO A 112 10.90 -11.06 4.65
CA PRO A 112 11.76 -10.93 5.82
C PRO A 112 13.00 -11.82 5.71
N SER A 113 14.00 -11.57 6.57
CA SER A 113 15.09 -12.53 6.75
C SER A 113 14.62 -13.77 7.53
N PRO A 114 15.31 -14.92 7.46
CA PRO A 114 15.00 -16.09 8.29
C PRO A 114 14.89 -15.78 9.79
N GLU A 115 15.82 -14.98 10.31
CA GLU A 115 15.88 -14.61 11.73
C GLU A 115 14.66 -13.78 12.13
N THR A 116 14.20 -12.91 11.23
CA THR A 116 12.98 -12.12 11.43
C THR A 116 11.74 -13.03 11.45
N VAL A 117 11.69 -14.04 10.58
CA VAL A 117 10.60 -15.03 10.60
C VAL A 117 10.57 -15.75 11.94
N GLU A 118 11.71 -16.21 12.44
CA GLU A 118 11.80 -16.91 13.73
C GLU A 118 11.38 -16.02 14.91
N ALA A 119 11.86 -14.78 14.94
CA ALA A 119 11.52 -13.83 16.00
C ALA A 119 10.04 -13.45 16.00
N CYS A 120 9.43 -13.30 14.82
CA CYS A 120 8.07 -12.77 14.67
C CYS A 120 7.00 -13.85 14.51
N ALA A 121 7.34 -15.12 14.26
CA ALA A 121 6.36 -16.21 14.05
C ALA A 121 5.35 -16.33 15.20
N ARG A 122 5.77 -16.03 16.44
CA ARG A 122 4.89 -16.08 17.62
C ARG A 122 3.79 -15.01 17.61
N ALA A 123 3.91 -13.96 16.80
CA ALA A 123 2.86 -12.95 16.61
C ALA A 123 1.70 -13.45 15.75
N LEU A 124 1.88 -14.54 15.00
CA LEU A 124 0.84 -15.15 14.17
C LEU A 124 -0.17 -15.94 15.01
N HIS A 125 -1.34 -16.26 14.45
CA HIS A 125 -2.31 -17.17 15.04
C HIS A 125 -1.72 -18.59 15.16
N PRO A 126 -2.06 -19.38 16.21
CA PRO A 126 -1.53 -20.74 16.37
C PRO A 126 -1.67 -21.64 15.14
N GLY A 127 -2.81 -21.57 14.46
CA GLY A 127 -3.03 -22.30 13.20
C GLY A 127 -2.06 -21.92 12.08
N GLU A 128 -1.71 -20.64 11.98
CA GLU A 128 -0.76 -20.15 10.97
C GLU A 128 0.69 -20.48 11.34
N GLN A 129 1.01 -20.52 12.64
CA GLN A 129 2.30 -21.04 13.12
C GLN A 129 2.50 -22.50 12.71
N ALA A 130 1.45 -23.33 12.84
CA ALA A 130 1.51 -24.72 12.40
C ALA A 130 1.72 -24.82 10.88
N GLU A 131 1.02 -24.01 10.09
CA GLU A 131 1.22 -23.93 8.63
C GLU A 131 2.62 -23.46 8.25
N LEU A 132 3.16 -22.47 8.95
CA LEU A 132 4.51 -21.96 8.73
C LEU A 132 5.57 -23.00 9.11
N ALA A 133 5.37 -23.74 10.20
CA ALA A 133 6.27 -24.81 10.65
C ALA A 133 6.29 -25.98 9.65
N ALA A 134 5.14 -26.33 9.09
CA ALA A 134 4.98 -27.38 8.09
C ALA A 134 5.54 -27.00 6.70
N ALA A 135 5.73 -25.71 6.43
CA ALA A 135 6.27 -25.26 5.15
C ALA A 135 7.76 -25.64 4.97
N PRO A 136 8.19 -25.99 3.73
CA PRO A 136 9.60 -26.24 3.43
C PRO A 136 10.49 -25.06 3.85
N PRO A 137 11.70 -25.29 4.38
CA PRO A 137 12.56 -24.21 4.87
C PRO A 137 12.77 -23.05 3.89
N GLY A 138 12.93 -23.36 2.59
CA GLY A 138 13.09 -22.36 1.53
C GLY A 138 11.86 -21.48 1.27
N GLU A 139 10.67 -21.93 1.67
CA GLU A 139 9.41 -21.22 1.42
C GLU A 139 8.90 -20.42 2.63
N ARG A 140 9.46 -20.66 3.83
CA ARG A 140 8.99 -20.06 5.08
C ARG A 140 8.98 -18.54 5.05
N ARG A 141 9.98 -17.91 4.42
CA ARG A 141 10.06 -16.45 4.29
C ARG A 141 8.90 -15.88 3.46
N ALA A 142 8.63 -16.49 2.30
CA ALA A 142 7.52 -16.11 1.44
C ALA A 142 6.17 -16.39 2.12
N HIS A 143 6.05 -17.52 2.82
CA HIS A 143 4.84 -17.87 3.56
C HIS A 143 4.56 -16.89 4.70
N PHE A 144 5.56 -16.60 5.53
CA PHE A 144 5.44 -15.59 6.58
C PHE A 144 5.05 -14.23 5.99
N GLY A 145 5.73 -13.79 4.92
CA GLY A 145 5.43 -12.52 4.25
C GLY A 145 3.96 -12.42 3.83
N ARG A 146 3.41 -13.47 3.21
CA ARG A 146 1.97 -13.53 2.85
C ARG A 146 1.06 -13.47 4.07
N LEU A 147 1.35 -14.21 5.12
CA LEU A 147 0.55 -14.20 6.35
C LEU A 147 0.56 -12.82 7.00
N TRP A 148 1.73 -12.20 7.06
CA TRP A 148 1.92 -10.90 7.67
C TRP A 148 1.17 -9.80 6.91
N THR A 149 1.31 -9.73 5.58
CA THR A 149 0.62 -8.71 4.78
C THR A 149 -0.90 -8.89 4.80
N ARG A 150 -1.41 -10.14 4.82
CA ARG A 150 -2.84 -10.39 5.04
C ARG A 150 -3.33 -9.83 6.37
N LYS A 151 -2.56 -10.03 7.45
CA LYS A 151 -2.90 -9.51 8.79
C LYS A 151 -2.91 -8.00 8.82
N GLU A 152 -1.86 -7.37 8.33
CA GLU A 152 -1.76 -5.92 8.32
C GLU A 152 -2.83 -5.29 7.40
N ALA A 153 -3.10 -5.86 6.22
CA ALA A 153 -4.18 -5.42 5.36
C ALA A 153 -5.54 -5.53 6.07
N TYR A 154 -5.80 -6.65 6.77
CA TYR A 154 -7.01 -6.84 7.54
C TYR A 154 -7.14 -5.87 8.72
N LEU A 155 -6.09 -5.65 9.50
CA LEU A 155 -6.08 -4.70 10.61
C LEU A 155 -6.25 -3.25 10.15
N LYS A 156 -5.63 -2.88 9.02
CA LYS A 156 -5.84 -1.59 8.35
C LYS A 156 -7.30 -1.44 7.91
N ALA A 157 -7.89 -2.48 7.32
CA ALA A 157 -9.29 -2.48 6.94
C ALA A 157 -10.22 -2.41 8.15
N LEU A 158 -9.90 -3.04 9.27
CA LEU A 158 -10.66 -2.91 10.52
C LEU A 158 -10.58 -1.52 11.13
N GLY A 159 -9.45 -0.83 10.95
CA GLY A 159 -9.24 0.50 11.51
C GLY A 159 -8.89 0.54 12.99
N THR A 160 -8.61 -0.60 13.59
CA THR A 160 -8.28 -0.72 15.01
C THR A 160 -6.83 -0.31 15.30
N GLY A 161 -5.98 -0.21 14.27
CA GLY A 161 -4.54 -0.11 14.45
C GLY A 161 -4.02 -1.28 15.31
N LEU A 162 -3.05 -1.00 16.17
CA LEU A 162 -2.43 -2.00 17.06
C LEU A 162 -3.30 -2.41 18.26
N SER A 163 -4.51 -1.86 18.43
CA SER A 163 -5.41 -2.24 19.54
C SER A 163 -5.91 -3.69 19.41
N ARG A 164 -5.88 -4.26 18.20
CA ARG A 164 -6.20 -5.65 17.95
C ARG A 164 -4.92 -6.40 17.59
N HIS A 165 -4.58 -7.41 18.39
CA HIS A 165 -3.34 -8.15 18.21
C HIS A 165 -3.40 -9.03 16.93
N PRO A 166 -2.34 -9.08 16.09
CA PRO A 166 -2.32 -9.88 14.85
C PRO A 166 -2.61 -11.38 15.05
N ARG A 167 -2.26 -11.94 16.22
CA ARG A 167 -2.55 -13.33 16.63
C ARG A 167 -4.05 -13.67 16.76
N THR A 168 -4.91 -12.66 16.91
CA THR A 168 -6.34 -12.86 17.25
C THR A 168 -7.08 -13.65 16.18
N ASP A 169 -6.84 -13.33 14.90
CA ASP A 169 -7.58 -13.91 13.78
C ASP A 169 -6.68 -14.79 12.93
N TYR A 170 -7.30 -15.86 12.46
CA TYR A 170 -6.70 -16.74 11.48
C TYR A 170 -6.91 -16.19 10.06
N LEU A 171 -5.83 -15.96 9.32
CA LEU A 171 -5.77 -15.54 7.91
C LEU A 171 -4.86 -16.45 7.08
N GLY A 172 -4.67 -17.68 7.55
CA GLY A 172 -3.92 -18.74 6.88
C GLY A 172 -4.62 -19.29 5.63
N SER A 173 -4.18 -20.46 5.20
CA SER A 173 -4.62 -21.13 3.97
C SER A 173 -6.07 -21.64 4.01
N ASP A 174 -6.59 -22.04 5.17
CA ASP A 174 -7.96 -22.54 5.30
C ASP A 174 -8.98 -21.39 5.33
N LEU A 175 -9.56 -21.09 4.17
CA LEU A 175 -10.54 -20.00 4.02
C LEU A 175 -11.74 -20.11 4.97
N ARG A 176 -12.12 -21.32 5.39
CA ARG A 176 -13.28 -21.55 6.28
C ARG A 176 -13.03 -21.06 7.71
N ARG A 177 -11.76 -20.93 8.09
CA ARG A 177 -11.32 -20.45 9.42
C ARG A 177 -11.08 -18.95 9.44
N ARG A 178 -11.12 -18.28 8.29
CA ARG A 178 -10.97 -16.82 8.22
C ARG A 178 -12.21 -16.12 8.78
N PRO A 179 -12.08 -14.87 9.29
CA PRO A 179 -13.22 -14.11 9.77
C PRO A 179 -14.35 -14.06 8.73
N ALA A 180 -15.56 -14.44 9.15
CA ALA A 180 -16.73 -14.39 8.28
C ALA A 180 -16.99 -12.96 7.80
N ARG A 181 -17.57 -12.81 6.60
CA ARG A 181 -17.85 -11.51 5.96
C ARG A 181 -16.59 -10.66 5.74
N TRP A 182 -15.46 -11.31 5.45
CA TRP A 182 -14.25 -10.64 5.00
C TRP A 182 -13.63 -11.38 3.82
N ALA A 183 -13.24 -10.64 2.80
CA ALA A 183 -12.40 -11.14 1.73
C ALA A 183 -10.98 -10.60 1.92
N VAL A 184 -10.03 -11.53 2.01
CA VAL A 184 -8.59 -11.22 2.09
C VAL A 184 -7.88 -11.91 0.95
N LEU A 185 -7.23 -11.13 0.09
CA LEU A 185 -6.66 -11.59 -1.18
C LEU A 185 -5.19 -11.20 -1.25
N ASP A 186 -4.34 -12.13 -1.68
CA ASP A 186 -2.96 -11.80 -2.05
C ASP A 186 -2.95 -11.02 -3.37
N LEU A 187 -2.00 -10.10 -3.49
CA LEU A 187 -1.75 -9.35 -4.71
C LEU A 187 -0.38 -9.71 -5.29
N PRO A 188 -0.20 -9.62 -6.62
CA PRO A 188 1.12 -9.70 -7.23
C PRO A 188 1.99 -8.54 -6.72
N ALA A 189 3.20 -8.88 -6.26
CA ALA A 189 4.15 -7.91 -5.68
C ALA A 189 5.60 -8.08 -6.16
N GLY A 190 5.84 -8.96 -7.15
CA GLY A 190 7.19 -9.37 -7.54
C GLY A 190 7.78 -10.44 -6.59
N PRO A 191 9.03 -10.89 -6.84
CA PRO A 191 9.62 -12.03 -6.11
C PRO A 191 10.10 -11.66 -4.70
N GLU A 192 10.41 -10.38 -4.47
CA GLU A 192 11.03 -9.90 -3.22
C GLU A 192 10.01 -9.36 -2.21
N HIS A 193 8.73 -9.29 -2.57
CA HIS A 193 7.68 -8.72 -1.74
C HIS A 193 6.46 -9.63 -1.69
N ALA A 194 5.70 -9.50 -0.60
CA ALA A 194 4.34 -9.98 -0.50
C ALA A 194 3.41 -8.77 -0.44
N ALA A 195 2.17 -8.91 -0.92
CA ALA A 195 1.14 -7.89 -0.77
C ALA A 195 -0.22 -8.54 -0.61
N ALA A 196 -1.12 -7.86 0.08
CA ALA A 196 -2.49 -8.30 0.26
C ALA A 196 -3.47 -7.13 0.38
N ILE A 197 -4.73 -7.39 0.08
CA ILE A 197 -5.86 -6.51 0.39
C ILE A 197 -6.86 -7.23 1.29
N ALA A 198 -7.59 -6.44 2.06
CA ALA A 198 -8.73 -6.90 2.85
C ALA A 198 -9.92 -5.96 2.68
N VAL A 199 -11.10 -6.53 2.49
CA VAL A 199 -12.37 -5.79 2.31
C VAL A 199 -13.51 -6.53 3.04
N PRO A 200 -14.49 -5.81 3.61
CA PRO A 200 -15.64 -6.42 4.26
C PRO A 200 -16.64 -6.96 3.23
N GLY A 201 -17.33 -8.04 3.59
CA GLY A 201 -18.29 -8.75 2.77
C GLY A 201 -17.64 -9.73 1.79
N ASP A 202 -18.33 -9.93 0.66
CA ASP A 202 -17.91 -10.88 -0.35
C ASP A 202 -16.66 -10.43 -1.11
N ARG A 203 -16.01 -11.42 -1.71
CA ARG A 203 -14.87 -11.20 -2.59
C ARG A 203 -15.25 -10.18 -3.69
N PRO A 204 -14.42 -9.16 -3.96
CA PRO A 204 -14.69 -8.26 -5.08
C PRO A 204 -14.67 -9.03 -6.40
N ASP A 205 -15.63 -8.73 -7.28
CA ASP A 205 -15.72 -9.33 -8.62
C ASP A 205 -14.49 -8.99 -9.47
N HIS A 206 -13.97 -7.78 -9.29
CA HIS A 206 -12.82 -7.26 -10.03
C HIS A 206 -11.80 -6.61 -9.09
N VAL A 207 -10.53 -6.98 -9.27
CA VAL A 207 -9.37 -6.31 -8.66
C VAL A 207 -8.42 -5.93 -9.77
N THR A 208 -8.16 -4.64 -9.93
CA THR A 208 -7.19 -4.14 -10.91
C THR A 208 -5.93 -3.67 -10.18
N VAL A 209 -4.80 -4.32 -10.47
CA VAL A 209 -3.48 -3.90 -9.97
C VAL A 209 -2.75 -3.21 -11.11
N ARG A 210 -2.30 -1.97 -10.88
CA ARG A 210 -1.53 -1.18 -11.85
C ARG A 210 -0.16 -0.87 -11.28
N TRP A 211 0.87 -1.28 -11.98
CA TRP A 211 2.25 -0.91 -11.68
C TRP A 211 2.54 0.45 -12.28
N LEU A 212 2.98 1.38 -11.43
CA LEU A 212 3.42 2.70 -11.86
C LEU A 212 4.95 2.71 -11.85
N PRO A 213 5.60 3.22 -12.91
CA PRO A 213 7.06 3.25 -12.96
C PRO A 213 7.62 4.13 -11.83
N ALA A 214 8.80 3.75 -11.33
CA ALA A 214 9.64 4.69 -10.59
C ALA A 214 9.94 5.87 -11.52
N GLY A 215 9.73 7.10 -11.07
CA GLY A 215 9.91 8.30 -11.91
C GLY A 215 8.64 8.80 -12.63
N LEU A 216 7.43 8.45 -12.17
CA LEU A 216 6.31 9.39 -12.36
C LEU A 216 6.79 10.78 -11.91
N PRO A 217 6.48 11.88 -12.62
CA PRO A 217 7.23 13.16 -12.63
C PRO A 217 7.24 13.99 -11.32
N TYR A 218 7.07 13.35 -10.16
CA TYR A 218 6.85 13.96 -8.86
C TYR A 218 7.82 13.49 -7.78
N GLY A 219 8.89 12.80 -8.16
CA GLY A 219 10.08 12.58 -7.34
C GLY A 219 11.28 12.44 -8.27
N GLU A 220 12.23 13.36 -8.20
CA GLU A 220 13.51 13.17 -8.90
C GLU A 220 14.16 11.87 -8.41
N ASP A 221 14.81 11.18 -9.33
CA ASP A 221 15.58 9.97 -9.07
C ASP A 221 16.59 10.24 -7.95
N VAL A 222 16.38 9.61 -6.80
CA VAL A 222 17.46 9.46 -5.82
C VAL A 222 18.35 8.34 -6.38
N PRO A 223 19.59 8.62 -6.79
CA PRO A 223 20.43 7.62 -7.44
C PRO A 223 20.63 6.42 -6.51
N TYR A 224 20.17 5.27 -7.00
CA TYR A 224 20.44 3.96 -6.43
C TYR A 224 21.85 3.54 -6.87
N GLY A 225 22.79 3.47 -5.94
CA GLY A 225 24.17 3.01 -6.15
C GLY A 225 24.30 1.49 -6.22
N GLY A 226 23.48 0.85 -7.04
CA GLY A 226 23.54 -0.59 -7.30
C GLY A 226 22.94 -0.87 -8.66
N ASP A 227 23.55 -1.75 -9.44
CA ASP A 227 23.09 -2.02 -10.80
C ASP A 227 21.64 -2.50 -10.83
N ALA A 228 20.85 -1.94 -11.75
CA ALA A 228 19.53 -2.46 -12.08
C ALA A 228 19.68 -3.92 -12.54
N PRO A 229 18.88 -4.87 -12.03
CA PRO A 229 18.94 -6.24 -12.53
C PRO A 229 18.48 -6.24 -13.99
N GLY A 230 19.40 -6.66 -14.87
CA GLY A 230 19.19 -6.76 -16.31
C GLY A 230 17.97 -7.60 -16.64
N ALA A 231 17.16 -7.11 -17.56
CA ALA A 231 16.10 -7.89 -18.18
C ALA A 231 16.73 -9.12 -18.86
N ASN A 232 16.34 -10.32 -18.43
CA ASN A 232 16.74 -11.55 -19.09
C ASN A 232 15.95 -11.67 -20.41
N PRO A 233 16.61 -11.87 -21.56
CA PRO A 233 15.94 -11.92 -22.86
C PRO A 233 15.30 -13.30 -23.04
N GLY A 234 13.97 -13.40 -22.89
CA GLY A 234 13.31 -14.70 -23.03
C GLY A 234 11.79 -14.75 -22.97
N ASP A 235 11.08 -13.63 -23.04
CA ASP A 235 9.61 -13.65 -23.15
C ASP A 235 9.13 -12.70 -24.25
N THR A 236 8.86 -13.28 -25.42
CA THR A 236 8.22 -12.63 -26.56
C THR A 236 6.72 -12.47 -26.30
N ALA A 237 6.33 -11.36 -25.66
CA ALA A 237 4.96 -10.85 -25.72
C ALA A 237 4.85 -9.83 -26.86
N THR A 238 4.14 -10.22 -27.92
CA THR A 238 3.80 -9.42 -29.11
C THR A 238 3.28 -8.02 -28.75
N ARG A 239 4.04 -7.00 -29.16
CA ARG A 239 3.61 -5.60 -29.25
C ARG A 239 2.59 -5.47 -30.40
N SER A 240 1.39 -4.96 -30.11
CA SER A 240 0.51 -4.39 -31.15
C SER A 240 0.69 -2.86 -31.20
N PRO A 241 0.83 -2.25 -32.39
CA PRO A 241 1.16 -0.84 -32.55
C PRO A 241 -0.05 0.09 -32.40
N ARG A 242 0.27 1.32 -32.01
CA ARG A 242 -0.60 2.48 -31.88
C ARG A 242 -1.32 2.81 -33.21
N SER A 243 -2.62 3.01 -33.14
CA SER A 243 -3.41 3.88 -34.02
C SER A 243 -4.41 4.59 -33.10
N GLY A 244 -4.35 5.91 -32.91
CA GLY A 244 -4.71 6.88 -33.94
C GLY A 244 -6.23 7.01 -33.93
N SER A 245 -6.78 7.87 -33.07
CA SER A 245 -8.20 8.25 -33.17
C SER A 245 -8.36 9.74 -32.84
N THR A 246 -8.56 10.43 -33.94
CA THR A 246 -8.85 11.83 -34.19
C THR A 246 -9.99 12.38 -33.33
N ILE A 247 -9.75 13.56 -32.76
CA ILE A 247 -10.75 14.49 -32.23
C ILE A 247 -11.61 14.98 -33.40
N THR A 248 -12.93 14.74 -33.36
CA THR A 248 -13.89 15.47 -34.20
C THR A 248 -14.67 16.47 -33.35
N ARG A 249 -14.66 17.72 -33.81
CA ARG A 249 -15.32 18.87 -33.21
C ARG A 249 -16.66 19.08 -33.94
N SER A 250 -17.71 19.33 -33.18
CA SER A 250 -19.09 19.61 -33.63
C SER A 250 -19.20 20.78 -34.60
N SER A 251 -20.10 20.67 -35.59
CA SER A 251 -20.89 21.80 -36.08
C SER A 251 -22.21 21.38 -36.76
N ARG A 252 -23.29 21.97 -36.22
CA ARG A 252 -24.70 22.05 -36.67
C ARG A 252 -25.62 20.89 -36.35
#